data_AF-A0A7S2QGF7-F1
#
_entry.id   AF-A0A7S2QGF7-F1
#
_cell.length_a   1.000
_cell.length_b   1.000
_cell.length_c   1.000
_cell.angle_alpha   90.00
_cell.angle_beta   90.00
_cell.angle_gamma   90.00
#
_symmetry.space_group_name_H-M   'P 1'
#
loop_
_entity.id
_entity.type
_entity.pdbx_description
1 polymer ?
#
loop_
_entity_poly.entity_id
_entity_poly.type
_entity_poly.pdbx_seq_one_letter_code
_entity_poly.pdbx_strand_id
1 'polypeptide(L)'
;YARRILGWEGWGVFDWEGVRRCVKFLVGRKFRVVGCVRENFWGTDNGSAQVRMPADIWHLCESVEEVPSATGSRYKSVDDEMTIKCAKHRNCRFMDNDNYRDWLDHMEDQLVKEWLQRNQDTLQMRYFFHAHLGAFDTLE
;
A
#
# COMPACT_ATOMS: atom_id res chain seq x y z
N TYR A 1 -14.49 -14.17 13.91
CA TYR A 1 -15.40 -13.01 13.79
C TYR A 1 -14.65 -11.84 13.16
N ALA A 2 -14.49 -11.86 11.84
CA ALA A 2 -13.95 -10.72 11.10
C ALA A 2 -15.14 -10.05 10.41
N ARG A 3 -15.75 -9.05 11.07
CA ARG A 3 -16.69 -8.17 10.37
C ARG A 3 -15.87 -7.40 9.33
N ARG A 4 -16.21 -7.59 8.06
CA ARG A 4 -15.95 -6.60 7.01
C ARG A 4 -16.52 -5.27 7.51
N ILE A 5 -15.68 -4.42 8.08
CA ILE A 5 -16.00 -3.02 8.38
C ILE A 5 -15.38 -2.19 7.27
N LEU A 6 -15.96 -2.33 6.08
CA LEU A 6 -15.99 -1.27 5.08
C LEU A 6 -17.40 -1.34 4.50
N GLY A 7 -18.32 -0.63 5.16
CA GLY A 7 -19.52 -0.13 4.51
C GLY A 7 -19.04 0.77 3.39
N TRP A 8 -19.06 0.21 2.18
CA TRP A 8 -18.72 0.87 0.93
C TRP A 8 -19.92 1.69 0.49
N GLU A 9 -20.21 2.76 1.22
CA GLU A 9 -21.26 3.73 0.87
C GLU A 9 -20.61 5.03 0.42
N GLY A 10 -20.35 5.11 -0.87
CA GLY A 10 -19.75 6.28 -1.53
C GLY A 10 -18.44 5.91 -2.22
N TRP A 11 -18.30 6.32 -3.48
CA TRP A 11 -17.05 6.27 -4.21
C TRP A 11 -16.05 7.21 -3.52
N GLY A 12 -15.40 6.72 -2.47
CA GLY A 12 -14.40 7.46 -1.72
C GLY A 12 -13.21 7.70 -2.61
N VAL A 13 -13.02 8.96 -3.00
CA VAL A 13 -11.78 9.41 -3.64
C VAL A 13 -10.64 9.08 -2.67
N PHE A 14 -9.52 8.60 -3.20
CA PHE A 14 -8.33 8.33 -2.41
C PHE A 14 -7.92 9.59 -1.62
N ASP A 15 -7.64 9.44 -0.32
CA ASP A 15 -7.18 10.52 0.53
C ASP A 15 -5.80 10.22 1.14
N TRP A 16 -4.87 11.16 0.97
CA TRP A 16 -3.50 11.10 1.49
C TRP A 16 -3.44 11.01 3.02
N GLU A 17 -4.48 11.43 3.74
CA GLU A 17 -4.55 11.35 5.19
C GLU A 17 -4.44 9.90 5.70
N GLY A 18 -4.99 8.94 4.95
CA GLY A 18 -4.84 7.51 5.28
C GLY A 18 -3.38 7.07 5.22
N VAL A 19 -2.67 7.47 4.17
CA VAL A 19 -1.24 7.19 3.99
C VAL A 19 -0.41 7.89 5.06
N ARG A 20 -0.68 9.16 5.32
CA ARG A 20 0.01 9.96 6.35
C ARG A 20 -0.04 9.29 7.72
N ARG A 21 -1.21 8.79 8.12
CA ARG A 21 -1.40 8.08 9.40
C ARG A 21 -0.65 6.76 9.44
N CYS A 22 -0.70 5.99 8.35
CA CYS A 22 0.07 4.76 8.21
C CYS A 22 1.58 5.01 8.37
N VAL A 23 2.14 5.96 7.62
CA VAL A 23 3.59 6.24 7.66
C VAL A 23 3.99 6.76 9.05
N LYS A 24 3.22 7.69 9.64
CA LYS A 24 3.49 8.18 11.01
C LYS A 24 3.48 7.05 12.05
N PHE A 25 2.53 6.12 11.95
CA PHE A 25 2.46 4.97 12.84
C PHE A 25 3.70 4.07 12.72
N LEU A 26 4.10 3.72 11.49
CA LEU A 26 5.26 2.88 11.21
C LEU A 26 6.57 3.52 11.68
N VAL A 27 6.77 4.80 11.36
CA VAL A 27 7.94 5.58 11.82
C VAL A 27 7.97 5.67 13.35
N GLY A 28 6.81 5.87 13.98
CA GLY A 28 6.67 5.84 15.44
C GLY A 28 7.14 4.51 16.06
N ARG A 29 6.88 3.38 15.38
CA ARG A 29 7.36 2.04 15.73
C ARG A 29 8.79 1.74 15.29
N LYS A 30 9.54 2.75 14.83
CA LYS A 30 10.96 2.67 14.41
C LYS A 30 11.19 1.87 13.13
N PHE A 31 10.17 1.71 12.29
CA PHE A 31 10.38 1.20 10.94
C PHE A 31 10.95 2.29 10.02
N ARG A 32 11.76 1.87 9.05
CA ARG A 32 12.08 2.68 7.87
C ARG A 32 11.05 2.38 6.80
N VAL A 33 10.46 3.42 6.24
CA VAL A 33 9.31 3.30 5.32
C VAL A 33 9.74 3.67 3.91
N VAL A 34 9.41 2.82 2.94
CA VAL A 34 9.56 3.10 1.51
C VAL A 34 8.16 3.22 0.94
N GLY A 35 7.86 4.37 0.33
CA GLY A 35 6.60 4.56 -0.38
C GLY A 35 6.66 3.90 -1.76
N CYS A 36 5.57 3.28 -2.20
CA CYS A 36 5.37 2.91 -3.60
C CYS A 36 4.10 3.62 -4.09
N VAL A 37 4.21 4.39 -5.16
CA VAL A 37 3.11 5.21 -5.68
C VAL A 37 3.15 5.20 -7.19
N ARG A 38 2.00 5.18 -7.85
CA ARG A 38 1.95 5.33 -9.30
C ARG A 38 2.45 6.71 -9.72
N GLU A 39 3.20 6.78 -10.81
CA GLU A 39 3.58 8.04 -11.44
C GLU A 39 2.35 8.91 -11.70
N ASN A 40 2.45 10.20 -11.40
CA ASN A 40 1.37 11.16 -11.58
C ASN A 40 0.08 10.77 -10.85
N PHE A 41 0.15 10.05 -9.73
CA PHE A 41 -1.02 9.78 -8.91
C PHE A 41 -1.53 11.04 -8.20
N TRP A 42 -2.85 11.22 -8.19
CA TRP A 42 -3.54 12.33 -7.53
C TRP A 42 -4.56 11.78 -6.53
N GLY A 43 -4.65 12.44 -5.38
CA GLY A 43 -5.58 12.12 -4.31
C GLY A 43 -5.99 13.38 -3.56
N THR A 44 -7.09 13.34 -2.81
CA THR A 44 -7.43 14.44 -1.91
C THR A 44 -6.45 14.47 -0.73
N ASP A 45 -6.27 15.65 -0.13
CA ASP A 45 -5.54 15.77 1.13
C ASP A 45 -6.49 16.30 2.19
N ASN A 46 -6.98 15.43 3.08
CA ASN A 46 -7.94 15.75 4.12
C ASN A 46 -9.23 16.38 3.57
N GLY A 47 -9.80 15.76 2.53
CA GLY A 47 -11.03 16.21 1.85
C GLY A 47 -10.87 17.49 1.02
N SER A 48 -9.64 18.00 0.83
CA SER A 48 -9.36 19.15 -0.01
C SER A 48 -9.28 18.79 -1.51
N ALA A 49 -8.83 19.73 -2.34
CA ALA A 49 -8.62 19.49 -3.76
C ALA A 49 -7.63 18.35 -4.01
N GLN A 50 -7.70 17.74 -5.21
CA GLN A 50 -6.75 16.72 -5.60
C GLN A 50 -5.34 17.32 -5.71
N VAL A 51 -4.39 16.67 -5.05
CA VAL A 51 -2.97 17.01 -5.04
C VAL A 51 -2.14 15.76 -5.32
N ARG A 52 -0.93 15.98 -5.82
CA ARG A 52 0.12 14.94 -5.77
C ARG A 52 0.49 14.67 -4.32
N MET A 53 1.28 13.62 -4.09
CA MET A 53 1.75 13.24 -2.76
C MET A 53 2.25 14.44 -1.94
N PRO A 54 1.62 14.72 -0.78
CA PRO A 54 2.02 15.80 0.10
C PRO A 54 3.47 15.68 0.57
N ALA A 55 4.16 16.82 0.65
CA ALA A 55 5.58 16.85 1.04
C ALA A 55 5.82 16.28 2.44
N ASP A 56 4.87 16.39 3.36
CA ASP A 56 5.02 15.85 4.71
C ASP A 56 5.06 14.31 4.71
N ILE A 57 4.31 13.65 3.83
CA ILE A 57 4.40 12.20 3.62
C ILE A 57 5.76 11.84 3.02
N TRP A 58 6.21 12.59 2.01
CA TRP A 58 7.52 12.37 1.38
C TRP A 58 8.66 12.40 2.40
N HIS A 59 8.70 13.39 3.29
CA HIS A 59 9.74 13.53 4.30
C HIS A 59 9.70 12.47 5.42
N LEU A 60 8.58 11.75 5.56
CA LEU A 60 8.48 10.64 6.51
C LEU A 60 8.99 9.31 5.93
N CYS A 61 9.11 9.21 4.61
CA CYS A 61 9.66 8.04 3.92
C CYS A 61 11.19 8.15 3.78
N GLU A 62 11.89 7.02 3.84
CA GLU A 62 13.32 6.92 3.49
C GLU A 62 13.54 7.17 1.99
N SER A 63 12.63 6.62 1.18
CA SER A 63 12.51 6.91 -0.25
C SER A 63 11.09 6.67 -0.72
N VAL A 64 10.74 7.19 -1.89
CA VAL A 64 9.48 6.85 -2.58
C VAL A 64 9.81 6.40 -4.00
N GLU A 65 9.33 5.22 -4.35
CA GLU A 65 9.46 4.62 -5.67
C GLU A 65 8.22 4.92 -6.48
N GLU A 66 8.41 5.59 -7.61
CA GLU A 66 7.33 5.81 -8.57
C GLU A 66 7.19 4.59 -9.49
N VAL A 67 5.97 4.07 -9.59
CA VAL A 67 5.61 2.96 -10.46
C VAL A 67 5.10 3.53 -11.79
N PRO A 68 5.70 3.15 -12.93
CA PRO A 68 5.29 3.65 -14.23
C PRO A 68 3.78 3.53 -14.45
N SER A 69 3.17 4.62 -14.90
CA SER A 69 1.76 4.61 -15.30
C SER A 69 1.60 3.80 -16.58
N ALA A 70 1.35 2.50 -16.46
CA ALA A 70 1.14 1.65 -17.60
C ALA A 70 -0.28 1.91 -18.19
N THR A 71 -0.37 2.13 -19.50
CA THR A 71 -1.61 2.52 -20.20
C THR A 71 -2.39 1.31 -20.74
N GLY A 72 -3.58 0.99 -20.20
CA GLY A 72 -4.57 0.04 -20.76
C GLY A 72 -5.61 -0.55 -19.76
N SER A 73 -6.21 -1.74 -20.02
CA SER A 73 -7.24 -2.44 -19.19
C SER A 73 -6.84 -3.61 -18.24
N ARG A 74 -5.64 -4.21 -18.29
CA ARG A 74 -5.08 -5.20 -17.33
C ARG A 74 -4.43 -4.63 -16.03
N TYR A 75 -4.73 -3.40 -15.60
CA TYR A 75 -3.75 -2.56 -14.86
C TYR A 75 -4.04 -2.38 -13.38
N LYS A 76 -5.12 -2.95 -12.86
CA LYS A 76 -5.36 -2.93 -11.41
C LYS A 76 -4.25 -3.67 -10.66
N SER A 77 -3.52 -4.54 -11.35
CA SER A 77 -2.45 -5.33 -10.77
C SER A 77 -1.11 -4.60 -10.70
N VAL A 78 -0.69 -3.82 -11.69
CA VAL A 78 0.72 -3.37 -11.82
C VAL A 78 1.30 -2.74 -10.54
N ASP A 79 0.51 -1.96 -9.81
CA ASP A 79 0.96 -1.32 -8.56
C ASP A 79 1.28 -2.34 -7.45
N ASP A 80 0.47 -3.38 -7.28
CA ASP A 80 0.73 -4.39 -6.24
C ASP A 80 1.92 -5.29 -6.65
N GLU A 81 2.09 -5.58 -7.94
CA GLU A 81 3.24 -6.34 -8.44
C GLU A 81 4.55 -5.62 -8.13
N MET A 82 4.55 -4.31 -8.38
CA MET A 82 5.71 -3.46 -8.17
C MET A 82 5.98 -3.26 -6.68
N THR A 83 4.94 -3.21 -5.85
CA THR A 83 5.08 -3.21 -4.39
C THR A 83 5.75 -4.50 -3.90
N ILE A 84 5.29 -5.67 -4.36
CA ILE A 84 5.88 -6.97 -4.00
C ILE A 84 7.32 -7.09 -4.52
N LYS A 85 7.58 -6.67 -5.76
CA LYS A 85 8.94 -6.64 -6.35
C LYS A 85 9.88 -5.74 -5.58
N CYS A 86 9.43 -4.55 -5.19
CA CYS A 86 10.21 -3.61 -4.38
C CYS A 86 10.53 -4.21 -3.00
N ALA A 87 9.53 -4.82 -2.36
CA ALA A 87 9.71 -5.48 -1.07
C ALA A 87 10.72 -6.65 -1.13
N LYS A 88 10.64 -7.47 -2.17
CA LYS A 88 11.61 -8.54 -2.42
C LYS A 88 13.02 -7.99 -2.64
N HIS A 89 13.17 -6.99 -3.50
CA HIS A 89 14.48 -6.40 -3.82
C HIS A 89 15.16 -5.82 -2.58
N ARG A 90 14.37 -5.21 -1.68
CA ARG A 90 14.85 -4.63 -0.42
C ARG A 90 14.87 -5.62 0.75
N ASN A 91 14.43 -6.87 0.52
CA ASN A 91 14.26 -7.90 1.54
C ASN A 91 13.49 -7.40 2.78
N CYS A 92 12.33 -6.79 2.56
CA CYS A 92 11.52 -6.18 3.62
C CYS A 92 10.07 -6.69 3.61
N ARG A 93 9.34 -6.31 4.67
CA ARG A 93 7.90 -6.50 4.76
C ARG A 93 7.17 -5.52 3.83
N PHE A 94 5.97 -5.88 3.41
CA PHE A 94 5.08 -5.01 2.65
C PHE A 94 3.71 -4.93 3.34
N MET A 95 2.98 -3.85 3.09
CA MET A 95 1.74 -3.56 3.77
C MET A 95 0.57 -3.53 2.79
N ASP A 96 -0.34 -4.49 2.94
CA ASP A 96 -1.54 -4.62 2.14
C ASP A 96 -2.55 -5.50 2.89
N ASN A 97 -3.84 -5.32 2.61
CA ASN A 97 -4.93 -6.15 3.06
C ASN A 97 -5.43 -7.15 2.01
N ASP A 98 -4.91 -7.12 0.77
CA ASP A 98 -5.21 -8.14 -0.24
C ASP A 98 -4.65 -9.51 0.18
N ASN A 99 -5.33 -10.58 -0.21
CA ASN A 99 -4.89 -11.95 0.06
C ASN A 99 -3.99 -12.53 -1.04
N TYR A 100 -3.87 -11.84 -2.18
CA TYR A 100 -3.05 -12.23 -3.33
C TYR A 100 -3.28 -13.65 -3.85
N ARG A 101 -4.45 -14.25 -3.58
CA ARG A 101 -4.72 -15.65 -4.00
C ARG A 101 -4.71 -15.78 -5.52
N ASP A 102 -5.40 -14.87 -6.20
CA ASP A 102 -5.50 -14.85 -7.65
C ASP A 102 -4.21 -14.33 -8.29
N TRP A 103 -3.41 -13.60 -7.52
CA TRP A 103 -2.16 -12.97 -7.95
C TRP A 103 -1.03 -13.96 -8.20
N LEU A 104 -0.95 -15.00 -7.39
CA LEU A 104 0.03 -16.08 -7.59
C LEU A 104 -0.15 -16.73 -8.96
N ASP A 105 -1.36 -16.80 -9.49
CA ASP A 105 -1.63 -17.41 -10.79
C ASP A 105 -1.26 -16.51 -11.97
N HIS A 106 -1.19 -15.20 -11.76
CA HIS A 106 -0.93 -14.20 -12.80
C HIS A 106 0.47 -13.58 -12.78
N MET A 107 1.26 -13.82 -11.73
CA MET A 107 2.62 -13.28 -11.62
C MET A 107 3.59 -14.01 -12.56
N GLU A 108 4.15 -13.28 -13.53
CA GLU A 108 5.10 -13.83 -14.52
C GLU A 108 6.50 -14.09 -13.93
N ASP A 109 6.93 -13.28 -12.95
CA ASP A 109 8.23 -13.45 -12.29
C ASP A 109 8.20 -14.61 -11.29
N GLN A 110 8.68 -15.77 -11.74
CA GLN A 110 8.70 -17.01 -10.96
C GLN A 110 9.50 -16.87 -9.64
N LEU A 111 10.57 -16.08 -9.62
CA LEU A 111 11.35 -15.89 -8.41
C LEU A 111 10.61 -15.02 -7.38
N VAL A 112 9.85 -14.02 -7.83
CA VAL A 112 9.00 -13.21 -6.94
C VAL A 112 7.84 -14.05 -6.41
N LYS A 113 7.22 -14.84 -7.29
CA LYS A 113 6.15 -15.77 -6.93
C LYS A 113 6.59 -16.77 -5.86
N GLU A 114 7.73 -17.43 -6.04
CA GLU A 114 8.26 -18.37 -5.05
C GLU A 114 8.61 -17.69 -3.71
N TRP A 115 9.18 -16.49 -3.77
CA TRP A 115 9.51 -15.73 -2.58
C TRP A 115 8.24 -15.36 -1.78
N LEU A 116 7.20 -14.89 -2.46
CA LEU A 116 5.92 -14.56 -1.86
C LEU A 116 5.25 -15.81 -1.28
N GLN A 117 5.14 -16.90 -2.05
CA GLN A 117 4.51 -18.15 -1.59
C GLN A 117 5.14 -18.73 -0.33
N ARG A 118 6.47 -18.65 -0.19
CA ARG A 118 7.17 -19.21 0.97
C ARG A 118 7.09 -18.34 2.22
N ASN A 119 6.87 -17.04 2.07
CA ASN A 119 7.06 -16.07 3.14
C ASN A 119 5.88 -15.11 3.34
N GLN A 120 4.76 -15.28 2.63
CA GLN A 120 3.64 -14.32 2.66
C GLN A 120 3.18 -13.99 4.08
N ASP A 121 2.97 -15.01 4.92
CA ASP A 121 2.49 -14.84 6.30
C ASP A 121 3.46 -14.06 7.19
N THR A 122 4.77 -14.06 6.87
CA THR A 122 5.78 -13.31 7.63
C THR A 122 6.07 -11.93 7.03
N LEU A 123 5.89 -11.77 5.72
CA LEU A 123 6.18 -10.55 4.97
C LEU A 123 5.03 -9.57 4.94
N GLN A 124 3.79 -10.05 4.87
CA GLN A 124 2.61 -9.22 4.74
C GLN A 124 2.21 -8.64 6.10
N MET A 125 2.21 -7.31 6.20
CA MET A 125 1.62 -6.58 7.32
C MET A 125 0.20 -6.15 6.94
N ARG A 126 -0.79 -6.74 7.60
CA ARG A 126 -2.18 -6.30 7.46
C ARG A 126 -2.47 -5.14 8.38
N TYR A 127 -3.45 -4.31 8.03
CA TYR A 127 -3.80 -3.13 8.79
C TYR A 127 -5.31 -2.90 8.82
N PHE A 128 -5.77 -2.11 9.78
CA PHE A 128 -7.10 -1.53 9.72
C PHE A 128 -7.03 -0.02 9.87
N PHE A 129 -7.96 0.66 9.19
CA PHE A 129 -8.11 2.10 9.27
C PHE A 129 -9.51 2.43 9.77
N HIS A 130 -9.60 3.05 10.94
CA HIS A 130 -10.87 3.48 11.49
C HIS A 130 -11.17 4.92 11.09
N ALA A 131 -11.83 5.12 9.95
CA ALA A 131 -12.08 6.44 9.37
C ALA A 131 -12.65 7.47 10.36
N HIS A 132 -13.63 7.08 11.19
CA HIS A 132 -14.25 8.01 12.16
C HIS A 132 -13.34 8.41 13.32
N LEU A 133 -12.37 7.57 13.67
CA LEU A 133 -11.44 7.83 14.78
C LEU A 133 -10.09 8.31 14.27
N GLY A 134 -9.86 8.24 12.95
CA GLY A 134 -8.55 8.42 12.34
C GLY A 134 -7.50 7.45 12.90
N ALA A 135 -7.90 6.30 13.44
CA ALA A 135 -6.95 5.35 14.02
C ALA A 135 -6.41 4.41 12.93
N PHE A 136 -5.09 4.22 12.93
CA PHE A 136 -4.40 3.24 12.09
C PHE A 136 -3.69 2.26 13.03
N ASP A 137 -3.81 0.97 12.74
CA ASP A 137 -3.10 -0.07 13.50
C ASP A 137 -2.86 -1.31 12.62
N THR A 138 -1.92 -2.14 13.05
CA THR A 138 -1.53 -3.38 12.37
C THR A 138 -2.28 -4.57 12.95
N LEU A 139 -2.71 -5.48 12.08
CA LEU A 139 -3.29 -6.77 12.43
C LEU A 139 -2.15 -7.80 12.53
N GLU A 140 -1.30 -7.67 13.54
CA GLU A 140 -0.26 -8.66 13.89
C GLU A 140 -0.83 -9.81 14.74
#